data_AF-A0A2E2KN25-F1
#
_entry.id   AF-A0A2E2KN25-F1
#
_cell.length_a   1.000
_cell.length_b   1.000
_cell.length_c   1.000
_cell.angle_alpha   90.00
_cell.angle_beta   90.00
_cell.angle_gamma   90.00
#
_symmetry.space_group_name_H-M   'P 1'
#
loop_
_entity.id
_entity.type
_entity.pdbx_description
1 polymer ?
#
loop_
_entity_poly.entity_id
_entity_poly.type
_entity_poly.pdbx_seq_one_letter_code
_entity_poly.pdbx_strand_id
1 'polypeptide(L)'
;MFQDMNKKITDSMGPFKELVNIQTKMLEELTRQQMACTKSCIEATIQQTKEMQKCQSPSDLIDLQRTYAKELEDTINNASEHNLKALQDARSEIEDVAHSTFDAFNK
;
A
#
# COMPACT_ATOMS: atom_id res chain seq x y z
N MET A 1 -20.28 14.39 36.70
CA MET A 1 -18.96 14.91 36.26
C MET A 1 -17.90 13.81 36.08
N PHE A 2 -17.32 13.20 37.12
CA PHE A 2 -16.29 12.15 36.94
C PHE A 2 -16.82 10.87 36.26
N GLN A 3 -18.04 10.43 36.59
CA GLN A 3 -18.70 9.30 35.91
C GLN A 3 -19.03 9.60 34.45
N ASP A 4 -19.48 10.83 34.14
CA ASP A 4 -19.73 11.26 32.75
C ASP A 4 -18.43 11.35 31.94
N MET A 5 -17.33 11.75 32.58
CA MET A 5 -16.00 11.82 31.97
C MET A 5 -15.46 10.41 31.69
N ASN A 6 -15.62 9.47 32.62
CA ASN A 6 -15.26 8.06 32.40
C ASN A 6 -16.10 7.39 31.31
N LYS A 7 -17.39 7.74 31.21
CA LYS A 7 -18.28 7.23 30.15
C LYS A 7 -17.88 7.78 28.78
N LYS A 8 -17.64 9.09 28.67
CA LYS A 8 -17.09 9.70 27.45
C LYS A 8 -15.73 9.14 27.04
N ILE A 9 -14.85 8.85 28.01
CA ILE A 9 -13.55 8.20 27.74
C ILE A 9 -13.76 6.77 27.21
N THR A 10 -14.67 6.00 27.81
CA THR A 10 -15.00 4.63 27.38
C THR A 10 -15.63 4.61 25.99
N ASP A 11 -16.55 5.54 25.71
CA ASP A 11 -17.18 5.71 24.39
C ASP A 11 -16.18 6.21 23.33
N SER A 12 -15.17 7.01 23.73
CA SER A 12 -14.11 7.50 22.83
C SER A 12 -13.05 6.44 22.49
N MET A 13 -12.87 5.40 23.31
CA MET A 13 -11.88 4.33 23.08
C MET A 13 -12.23 3.44 21.87
N GLY A 14 -13.52 3.31 21.53
CA GLY A 14 -13.98 2.55 20.36
C GLY A 14 -13.45 3.13 19.04
N PRO A 15 -13.73 4.41 18.73
CA PRO A 15 -13.17 5.10 17.58
C PRO A 15 -11.65 5.06 17.50
N PHE A 16 -10.93 5.22 18.63
CA PHE A 16 -9.47 5.08 18.63
C PHE A 16 -9.01 3.68 18.25
N LYS A 17 -9.70 2.64 18.71
CA LYS A 17 -9.40 1.25 18.35
C LYS A 17 -9.69 0.99 16.87
N GLU A 18 -10.75 1.57 16.32
CA GLU A 18 -11.05 1.50 14.89
C GLU A 18 -9.99 2.21 14.05
N LEU A 19 -9.55 3.41 14.43
CA LEU A 19 -8.45 4.12 13.77
C LEU A 19 -7.15 3.31 13.75
N VAL A 20 -6.77 2.71 14.90
CA VAL A 20 -5.58 1.85 14.98
C VAL A 20 -5.72 0.64 14.04
N ASN A 21 -6.88 0.00 14.02
CA ASN A 21 -7.12 -1.13 13.12
C ASN A 21 -7.02 -0.74 11.63
N ILE A 22 -7.56 0.42 11.25
CA ILE A 22 -7.48 0.95 9.88
C ILE A 22 -6.01 1.18 9.49
N GLN A 23 -5.24 1.84 10.36
CA GLN A 23 -3.82 2.09 10.14
C GLN A 23 -3.02 0.79 10.04
N THR A 24 -3.30 -0.20 10.90
CA THR A 24 -2.64 -1.52 10.85
C THR A 24 -2.92 -2.22 9.53
N LYS A 25 -4.18 -2.30 9.08
CA LYS A 25 -4.53 -2.92 7.79
C LYS A 25 -3.84 -2.22 6.61
N MET A 26 -3.82 -0.89 6.61
CA MET A 26 -3.13 -0.11 5.59
C MET A 26 -1.63 -0.45 5.56
N LEU A 27 -0.95 -0.49 6.72
CA LEU A 27 0.47 -0.81 6.79
C LEU A 27 0.78 -2.25 6.36
N GLU A 28 -0.07 -3.21 6.71
CA GLU A 28 0.05 -4.60 6.26
C GLU A 28 -0.07 -4.68 4.73
N GLU A 29 -1.04 -3.98 4.15
CA GLU A 29 -1.28 -4.00 2.72
C GLU A 29 -0.14 -3.30 1.95
N LEU A 30 0.33 -2.14 2.41
CA LEU A 30 1.51 -1.46 1.86
C LEU A 30 2.76 -2.35 1.93
N THR A 31 2.97 -3.03 3.05
CA THR A 31 4.14 -3.92 3.25
C THR A 31 4.06 -5.12 2.32
N ARG A 32 2.88 -5.72 2.17
CA ARG A 32 2.63 -6.81 1.22
C ARG A 32 2.94 -6.39 -0.21
N GLN A 33 2.49 -5.20 -0.60
CA GLN A 33 2.69 -4.66 -1.95
C GLN A 33 4.16 -4.32 -2.22
N GLN A 34 4.87 -3.74 -1.24
CA GLN A 34 6.32 -3.49 -1.34
C GLN A 34 7.12 -4.79 -1.47
N MET A 35 6.76 -5.85 -0.73
CA MET A 35 7.37 -7.17 -0.89
C MET A 35 7.09 -7.77 -2.27
N ALA A 36 5.87 -7.66 -2.78
CA ALA A 36 5.51 -8.14 -4.11
C ALA A 36 6.31 -7.41 -5.20
N CYS A 37 6.39 -6.08 -5.13
CA CYS A 37 7.20 -5.24 -6.02
C CYS A 37 8.68 -5.67 -5.99
N THR A 38 9.26 -5.81 -4.78
CA THR A 38 10.65 -6.24 -4.60
C THR A 38 10.90 -7.60 -5.22
N LYS A 39 9.99 -8.56 -5.01
CA LYS A 39 10.06 -9.90 -5.60
C LYS A 39 10.04 -9.82 -7.13
N SER A 40 9.11 -9.08 -7.72
CA SER A 40 9.00 -8.91 -9.17
C SER A 40 10.26 -8.27 -9.77
N CYS A 41 10.84 -7.27 -9.11
CA CYS A 41 12.12 -6.68 -9.55
C CYS A 41 13.27 -7.68 -9.53
N ILE A 42 13.35 -8.53 -8.49
CA ILE A 42 14.37 -9.59 -8.41
C ILE A 42 14.17 -10.63 -9.52
N GLU A 43 12.93 -11.07 -9.75
CA GLU A 43 12.60 -12.03 -10.80
C GLU A 43 12.94 -11.48 -12.20
N ALA A 44 12.58 -10.22 -12.48
CA ALA A 44 12.93 -9.54 -13.73
C ALA A 44 14.45 -9.43 -13.91
N THR A 45 15.19 -9.13 -12.84
CA THR A 45 16.67 -9.05 -12.88
C THR A 45 17.30 -10.41 -13.17
N ILE A 46 16.82 -11.48 -12.51
CA ILE A 46 17.29 -12.85 -12.76
C ILE A 46 16.99 -13.25 -14.20
N GLN A 47 15.80 -12.92 -14.70
CA GLN A 47 15.40 -13.22 -16.06
C GLN A 47 16.26 -12.47 -17.08
N GLN A 48 16.50 -11.17 -16.87
CA GLN A 48 17.37 -10.39 -17.73
C GLN A 48 18.80 -10.96 -17.76
N THR A 49 19.33 -11.40 -16.61
CA THR A 49 20.65 -12.03 -16.54
C THR A 49 20.73 -13.30 -17.39
N LYS A 50 19.67 -14.12 -17.41
CA LYS A 50 19.60 -15.32 -18.26
C LYS A 50 19.51 -14.99 -19.75
N GLU A 51 18.73 -13.99 -20.11
CA GLU A 51 18.57 -13.58 -21.52
C GLU A 51 19.82 -12.85 -22.06
N MET A 52 20.54 -12.14 -21.20
CA MET A 52 21.79 -11.48 -21.57
C MET A 52 22.85 -12.46 -22.10
N GLN A 53 22.90 -13.68 -21.54
CA GLN A 53 23.81 -14.74 -21.99
C GLN A 53 23.53 -15.23 -23.42
N LYS A 54 22.33 -14.94 -23.95
CA LYS A 54 21.89 -15.35 -25.29
C LYS A 54 22.07 -14.24 -26.34
N CYS A 55 22.38 -13.02 -25.93
CA CYS A 55 22.56 -11.90 -26.82
C CYS A 55 23.81 -12.12 -27.69
N GLN A 56 23.70 -11.94 -29.00
CA GLN A 56 24.80 -12.13 -29.95
C GLN A 56 25.34 -10.82 -30.52
N SER A 57 24.64 -9.72 -30.25
CA SER A 57 24.99 -8.40 -30.73
C SER A 57 24.69 -7.30 -29.71
N PRO A 58 25.33 -6.12 -29.84
CA PRO A 58 24.99 -4.95 -29.04
C PRO A 58 23.54 -4.49 -29.19
N SER A 59 22.91 -4.71 -30.36
CA SER A 59 21.49 -4.41 -30.56
C SER A 59 20.59 -5.28 -29.70
N ASP A 60 20.89 -6.58 -29.57
CA ASP A 60 20.12 -7.50 -28.72
C ASP A 60 20.17 -7.05 -27.26
N LEU A 61 21.33 -6.55 -26.80
CA LEU A 61 21.50 -6.01 -25.45
C LEU A 61 20.66 -4.75 -25.23
N ILE A 62 20.57 -3.86 -26.22
CA ILE A 62 19.76 -2.63 -26.13
C ILE A 62 18.27 -2.98 -26.07
N ASP A 63 17.81 -3.93 -26.89
CA ASP A 63 16.41 -4.36 -26.88
C ASP A 63 16.05 -5.11 -25.60
N LEU A 64 16.98 -5.92 -25.07
CA LEU A 64 16.83 -6.55 -23.77
C LEU A 64 16.73 -5.52 -22.64
N GLN A 65 17.60 -4.50 -22.65
CA GLN A 65 17.58 -3.43 -21.64
C GLN A 65 16.30 -2.59 -21.72
N ARG A 66 15.80 -2.31 -22.93
CA ARG A 66 14.52 -1.60 -23.12
C ARG A 66 13.35 -2.40 -22.56
N THR A 67 13.33 -3.71 -22.80
CA THR A 67 12.28 -4.61 -22.29
C THR A 67 12.29 -4.64 -20.78
N TYR A 68 13.46 -4.84 -20.17
CA TYR A 68 13.60 -4.82 -18.71
C TYR A 68 13.19 -3.49 -18.08
N ALA A 69 13.58 -2.36 -18.68
CA ALA A 69 13.19 -1.04 -18.19
C ALA A 69 11.65 -0.86 -18.18
N LYS A 70 10.98 -1.38 -19.21
CA LYS A 70 9.52 -1.35 -19.31
C LYS A 70 8.85 -2.24 -18.27
N GLU A 71 9.37 -3.45 -18.04
CA GLU A 71 8.85 -4.34 -17.00
C GLU A 71 9.01 -3.75 -15.58
N LEU A 72 10.13 -3.08 -15.32
CA LEU A 72 10.32 -2.35 -14.06
C LEU A 72 9.35 -1.17 -13.92
N GLU A 73 9.18 -0.39 -14.98
CA GLU A 73 8.23 0.73 -15.00
C GLU A 73 6.80 0.25 -14.71
N ASP A 74 6.35 -0.81 -15.39
CA ASP A 74 5.03 -1.41 -15.18
C ASP A 74 4.88 -1.95 -13.75
N THR A 75 5.92 -2.60 -13.21
CA THR A 75 5.93 -3.11 -11.83
C THR A 75 5.80 -1.97 -10.81
N ILE A 76 6.57 -0.89 -10.98
CA ILE A 76 6.55 0.27 -10.09
C ILE A 76 5.22 1.01 -10.18
N ASN A 77 4.69 1.20 -11.39
CA ASN A 77 3.39 1.86 -11.61
C ASN A 77 2.26 1.07 -10.95
N ASN A 78 2.21 -0.25 -11.15
CA ASN A 78 1.21 -1.11 -10.49
C ASN A 78 1.32 -1.01 -8.95
N ALA A 79 2.53 -1.10 -8.40
CA ALA A 79 2.73 -0.96 -6.95
C ALA A 79 2.28 0.42 -6.44
N SER A 80 2.53 1.48 -7.22
CA SER A 80 2.14 2.85 -6.90
C SER A 80 0.61 3.03 -6.89
N GLU A 81 -0.07 2.52 -7.93
CA GLU A 81 -1.54 2.53 -8.01
C GLU A 81 -2.18 1.81 -6.82
N HIS A 82 -1.65 0.64 -6.48
CA HIS A 82 -2.10 -0.15 -5.35
C HIS A 82 -1.86 0.56 -3.99
N ASN A 83 -0.72 1.23 -3.83
CA ASN A 83 -0.45 2.04 -2.62
C ASN A 83 -1.42 3.22 -2.51
N LEU A 84 -1.67 3.94 -3.61
CA LEU A 84 -2.62 5.06 -3.63
C LEU A 84 -4.04 4.61 -3.29
N LYS A 85 -4.44 3.43 -3.78
CA LYS A 85 -5.73 2.84 -3.43
C LYS A 85 -5.82 2.50 -1.94
N ALA A 86 -4.81 1.84 -1.37
CA ALA A 86 -4.79 1.52 0.06
C ALA A 86 -4.87 2.77 0.94
N LEU A 87 -4.22 3.86 0.53
CA LEU A 87 -4.32 5.17 1.20
C LEU A 87 -5.71 5.81 1.06
N GLN A 88 -6.33 5.72 -0.12
CA GLN A 88 -7.68 6.24 -0.35
C GLN A 88 -8.73 5.48 0.47
N ASP A 89 -8.63 4.15 0.51
CA ASP A 89 -9.52 3.30 1.29
C ASP A 89 -9.39 3.63 2.79
N ALA A 90 -8.15 3.70 3.30
CA ALA A 90 -7.89 4.09 4.68
C ALA A 90 -8.41 5.50 5.01
N ARG A 91 -8.26 6.47 4.10
CA ARG A 91 -8.81 7.81 4.27
C ARG A 91 -10.34 7.77 4.37
N SER A 92 -11.01 7.03 3.49
CA SER A 92 -12.47 6.91 3.51
C SER A 92 -12.95 6.29 4.82
N GLU A 93 -12.31 5.21 5.29
CA GLU A 93 -12.66 4.58 6.56
C GLU A 93 -12.45 5.52 7.75
N ILE A 94 -11.39 6.34 7.74
CA ILE A 94 -11.16 7.35 8.78
C ILE A 94 -12.24 8.44 8.76
N GLU A 95 -12.64 8.90 7.56
CA GLU A 95 -13.72 9.89 7.41
C GLU A 95 -15.05 9.34 7.93
N ASP A 96 -15.36 8.07 7.69
CA ASP A 96 -16.57 7.41 8.19
C ASP A 96 -16.58 7.30 9.72
N VAL A 97 -15.43 6.92 10.33
CA VAL A 97 -15.28 6.89 11.80
C VAL A 97 -15.45 8.30 12.39
N ALA A 98 -14.89 9.33 11.74
CA ALA A 98 -15.01 10.70 12.20
C ALA A 98 -16.47 11.21 12.15
N HIS A 99 -17.19 10.97 11.04
CA HIS A 99 -18.61 11.34 10.91
C HIS A 99 -19.47 10.58 11.92
N SER A 100 -19.28 9.27 12.04
CA SER A 100 -20.03 8.42 12.98
C SER A 100 -19.82 8.86 14.44
N THR A 101 -18.59 9.24 14.79
CA THR A 101 -18.26 9.77 16.11
C THR A 101 -18.92 11.13 16.33
N PHE A 102 -18.85 12.04 15.35
CA PHE A 102 -19.49 13.35 15.44
C PHE A 102 -21.02 13.25 15.60
N ASP A 103 -21.67 12.37 14.85
CA ASP A 103 -23.11 12.13 14.96
C ASP A 103 -23.50 11.52 16.31
N ALA A 104 -22.67 10.63 16.87
CA ALA A 104 -22.88 10.05 18.20
C ALA A 104 -22.70 11.09 19.32
N PHE A 105 -21.84 12.09 19.16
CA PHE A 105 -21.64 13.16 20.13
C PHE A 105 -22.72 14.25 20.10
N ASN A 106 -23.41 14.43 18.96
CA ASN A 106 -24.47 15.43 18.78
C ASN A 106 -25.90 14.89 19.01
N LYS A 107 -26.04 13.61 19.36
CA LYS A 107 -27.27 13.00 19.89
C LYS A 107 -27.32 13.08 21.41
#